data_AF-A0A093Y759-F1
#
_entry.id   AF-A0A093Y759-F1
#
_cell.length_a   1.000
_cell.length_b   1.000
_cell.length_c   1.000
_cell.angle_alpha   90.00
_cell.angle_beta   90.00
_cell.angle_gamma   90.00
#
_symmetry.space_group_name_H-M   'P 1'
#
loop_
_entity.id
_entity.type
_entity.pdbx_description
1 polymer ?
#
loop_
_entity_poly.entity_id
_entity_poly.type
_entity_poly.pdbx_seq_one_letter_code
_entity_poly.pdbx_strand_id
1 'polypeptide(L)'
;MAGPLCSLKIRPIIIRSVRKIRAWPKYSTMTDRTKLVYQQDGTQLAHTSKILSILPISALPPPDQALVKASSETSHAIITDSTIFHVQGGGQPSDTGTMTHADSSFEVHAARHPGEGNQVLHFGRFAPVAGGEGGGATEFEAGSEIQQHVDAEKRNLHSRLHTAGHILGLAINALCREGVLPALTESK
;
A
#
# COMPACT_ATOMS: atom_id res chain seq x y z
N MET A 1 64.41 -2.08 38.59
CA MET A 1 64.13 -3.07 37.54
C MET A 1 62.97 -2.54 36.71
N ALA A 2 63.26 -1.98 35.54
CA ALA A 2 62.28 -1.42 34.61
C ALA A 2 62.25 -2.30 33.35
N GLY A 3 61.10 -2.91 33.06
CA GLY A 3 60.90 -3.74 31.87
C GLY A 3 60.62 -2.87 30.62
N PRO A 4 60.86 -3.39 29.40
CA PRO A 4 60.75 -2.60 28.18
C PRO A 4 59.29 -2.47 27.70
N LEU A 5 58.98 -1.26 27.20
CA LEU A 5 57.73 -0.88 26.54
C LEU A 5 57.57 -1.62 25.21
N CYS A 6 56.47 -2.38 25.08
CA CYS A 6 56.04 -3.01 23.84
C CYS A 6 55.39 -1.96 22.92
N SER A 7 56.01 -1.64 21.79
CA SER A 7 55.50 -0.69 20.79
C SER A 7 54.49 -1.39 19.87
N LEU A 8 53.20 -1.14 20.07
CA LEU A 8 52.13 -1.59 19.19
C LEU A 8 52.01 -0.66 17.98
N LYS A 9 52.45 -1.11 16.80
CA LYS A 9 52.21 -0.40 15.52
C LYS A 9 50.75 -0.61 15.10
N ILE A 10 49.95 0.45 15.18
CA ILE A 10 48.59 0.50 14.62
C ILE A 10 48.71 0.54 13.08
N ARG A 11 48.22 -0.50 12.40
CA ARG A 11 48.06 -0.48 10.94
C ARG A 11 46.73 0.21 10.59
N PRO A 12 46.69 1.11 9.59
CA PRO A 12 45.44 1.72 9.16
C PRO A 12 44.55 0.66 8.49
N ILE A 13 43.31 0.55 8.97
CA ILE A 13 42.26 -0.25 8.34
C ILE A 13 41.83 0.51 7.08
N ILE A 14 42.25 0.01 5.93
CA ILE A 14 41.73 0.43 4.63
C ILE A 14 40.30 -0.14 4.51
N ILE A 15 39.29 0.69 4.75
CA ILE A 15 37.89 0.35 4.43
C ILE A 15 37.74 0.44 2.92
N ARG A 16 37.95 -0.68 2.22
CA ARG A 16 37.63 -0.83 0.80
C ARG A 16 36.14 -1.11 0.63
N SER A 17 35.56 -0.34 -0.30
CA SER A 17 34.40 -0.69 -1.11
C SER A 17 33.03 -0.56 -0.46
N VAL A 18 32.45 0.63 -0.64
CA VAL A 18 31.00 0.84 -0.68
C VAL A 18 30.43 -0.07 -1.76
N ARG A 19 29.88 -1.23 -1.37
CA ARG A 19 29.18 -2.12 -2.29
C ARG A 19 27.90 -1.44 -2.74
N LYS A 20 27.87 -1.09 -4.03
CA LYS A 20 26.72 -0.84 -4.91
C LYS A 20 25.36 -0.90 -4.19
N ILE A 21 24.77 0.27 -4.01
CA ILE A 21 23.32 0.42 -3.89
C ILE A 21 22.73 -0.32 -5.10
N ARG A 22 22.06 -1.45 -4.85
CA ARG A 22 21.26 -2.11 -5.89
C ARG A 22 20.19 -1.11 -6.26
N ALA A 23 20.30 -0.52 -7.45
CA ALA A 23 19.22 0.24 -8.03
C ALA A 23 18.02 -0.72 -8.11
N TRP A 24 17.00 -0.41 -7.33
CA TRP A 24 15.71 -1.05 -7.46
C TRP A 24 15.20 -0.78 -8.88
N PRO A 25 14.53 -1.75 -9.54
CA PRO A 25 13.96 -1.49 -10.85
C PRO A 25 13.08 -0.26 -10.71
N LYS A 26 13.52 0.85 -11.32
CA LYS A 26 12.69 2.03 -11.44
C LYS A 26 11.42 1.55 -12.12
N TYR A 27 10.27 1.83 -11.52
CA TYR A 27 8.97 1.59 -12.13
C TYR A 27 9.06 1.94 -13.62
N SER A 28 8.58 1.03 -14.47
CA SER A 28 8.57 1.21 -15.92
C SER A 28 8.12 2.64 -16.24
N THR A 29 8.82 3.30 -17.15
CA THR A 29 8.67 4.70 -17.54
C THR A 29 7.36 4.95 -18.30
N MET A 30 6.22 4.55 -17.73
CA MET A 30 4.91 5.06 -18.07
C MET A 30 4.40 5.89 -16.88
N THR A 31 4.70 7.17 -17.00
CA THR A 31 4.61 8.31 -16.07
C THR A 31 3.20 8.72 -15.64
N ASP A 32 2.21 7.81 -15.69
CA ASP A 32 0.83 8.18 -15.40
C ASP A 32 0.41 7.78 -13.98
N ARG A 33 -0.11 8.77 -13.26
CA ARG A 33 -0.74 8.60 -11.94
C ARG A 33 -1.95 7.68 -12.09
N THR A 34 -2.14 6.75 -11.17
CA THR A 34 -3.37 5.96 -11.12
C THR A 34 -4.58 6.89 -10.93
N LYS A 35 -5.55 6.83 -11.85
CA LYS A 35 -6.79 7.60 -11.74
C LYS A 35 -7.65 7.08 -10.59
N LEU A 36 -7.92 7.93 -9.61
CA LEU A 36 -8.73 7.61 -8.43
C LEU A 36 -10.22 7.83 -8.73
N VAL A 37 -10.91 6.79 -9.20
CA VAL A 37 -12.31 6.89 -9.67
C VAL A 37 -13.26 7.23 -8.53
N TYR A 38 -12.98 6.73 -7.32
CA TYR A 38 -13.79 7.00 -6.12
C TYR A 38 -13.87 8.48 -5.72
N GLN A 39 -12.97 9.33 -6.22
CA GLN A 39 -13.02 10.78 -6.00
C GLN A 39 -14.07 11.45 -6.88
N GLN A 40 -14.44 10.83 -8.00
CA GLN A 40 -15.44 11.32 -8.95
C GLN A 40 -16.82 10.76 -8.62
N ASP A 41 -16.88 9.48 -8.28
CA ASP A 41 -18.10 8.79 -7.82
C ASP A 41 -17.77 7.88 -6.62
N GLY A 42 -18.12 8.33 -5.42
CA GLY A 42 -17.89 7.58 -4.19
C GLY A 42 -18.86 6.40 -3.97
N THR A 43 -19.93 6.33 -4.77
CA THR A 43 -20.97 5.29 -4.67
C THR A 43 -20.73 4.10 -5.60
N GLN A 44 -19.89 4.29 -6.61
CA GLN A 44 -19.50 3.24 -7.53
C GLN A 44 -18.73 2.12 -6.78
N LEU A 45 -19.17 0.88 -7.00
CA LEU A 45 -18.63 -0.32 -6.33
C LEU A 45 -17.90 -1.27 -7.29
N ALA A 46 -18.07 -1.08 -8.59
CA ALA A 46 -17.45 -1.88 -9.63
C ALA A 46 -16.81 -0.97 -10.69
N HIS A 47 -15.64 -1.34 -11.21
CA HIS A 47 -14.93 -0.54 -12.20
C HIS A 47 -14.02 -1.38 -13.09
N THR A 48 -14.01 -1.10 -14.38
CA THR A 48 -13.12 -1.75 -15.35
C THR A 48 -11.81 -0.97 -15.47
N SER A 49 -10.68 -1.64 -15.33
CA SER A 49 -9.35 -1.01 -15.35
C SER A 49 -8.32 -1.88 -16.06
N LYS A 50 -7.15 -1.34 -16.38
CA LYS A 50 -6.05 -2.11 -16.96
C LYS A 50 -4.91 -2.30 -15.97
N ILE A 51 -4.36 -3.52 -15.96
CA ILE A 51 -3.16 -3.83 -15.18
C ILE A 51 -1.96 -3.16 -15.85
N LEU A 52 -1.15 -2.46 -15.05
CA LEU A 52 0.13 -1.92 -15.48
C LEU A 52 1.31 -2.80 -15.04
N SER A 53 1.23 -3.37 -13.83
CA SER A 53 2.29 -4.21 -13.28
C SER A 53 1.76 -5.13 -12.19
N ILE A 54 2.40 -6.28 -12.04
CA ILE A 54 2.16 -7.26 -10.98
C ILE A 54 3.51 -7.61 -10.38
N LEU A 55 3.66 -7.44 -9.07
CA LEU A 55 4.93 -7.62 -8.38
C LEU A 55 4.72 -8.45 -7.12
N PRO A 56 5.56 -9.47 -6.83
CA PRO A 56 5.57 -10.05 -5.50
C PRO A 56 6.04 -8.98 -4.49
N ILE A 57 5.56 -9.05 -3.25
CA ILE A 57 5.93 -8.05 -2.22
C ILE A 57 7.46 -7.97 -2.05
N SER A 58 8.17 -9.10 -2.16
CA SER A 58 9.63 -9.15 -2.07
C SER A 58 10.37 -8.34 -3.13
N ALA A 59 9.72 -7.99 -4.25
CA ALA A 59 10.28 -7.17 -5.31
C ALA A 59 10.02 -5.66 -5.14
N LEU A 60 9.18 -5.25 -4.19
CA LEU A 60 8.89 -3.84 -3.90
C LEU A 60 9.98 -3.19 -3.04
N PRO A 61 10.26 -1.88 -3.17
CA PRO A 61 11.20 -1.17 -2.30
C PRO A 61 10.93 -1.39 -0.80
N PRO A 62 11.94 -1.33 0.08
CA PRO A 62 11.76 -1.57 1.51
C PRO A 62 10.68 -0.69 2.19
N PRO A 63 10.51 0.61 1.85
CA PRO A 63 9.41 1.39 2.42
C PRO A 63 8.04 0.86 2.00
N ASP A 64 7.91 0.37 0.76
CA ASP A 64 6.66 -0.16 0.23
C ASP A 64 6.35 -1.55 0.80
N GLN A 65 7.37 -2.38 1.05
CA GLN A 65 7.21 -3.66 1.75
C GLN A 65 6.65 -3.46 3.17
N ALA A 66 7.08 -2.39 3.86
CA ALA A 66 6.63 -2.08 5.21
C ALA A 66 5.17 -1.58 5.29
N LEU A 67 4.55 -1.24 4.15
CA LEU A 67 3.14 -0.81 4.10
C LEU A 67 2.16 -1.95 4.38
N VAL A 68 2.62 -3.20 4.28
CA VAL A 68 1.85 -4.40 4.60
C VAL A 68 2.52 -5.15 5.74
N LYS A 69 1.70 -5.62 6.69
CA LYS A 69 2.19 -6.54 7.72
C LYS A 69 2.50 -7.88 7.06
N ALA A 70 3.71 -8.38 7.24
CA ALA A 70 4.09 -9.72 6.80
C ALA A 70 3.06 -10.75 7.34
N SER A 71 2.23 -11.25 6.44
CA SER A 71 1.17 -12.21 6.72
C SER A 71 1.06 -13.16 5.53
N SER A 72 0.68 -14.42 5.78
CA SER A 72 0.46 -15.42 4.73
C SER A 72 -0.61 -15.01 3.72
N GLU A 73 -1.46 -14.06 4.09
CA GLU A 73 -2.62 -13.65 3.32
C GLU A 73 -2.28 -12.66 2.19
N THR A 74 -1.13 -11.99 2.22
CA THR A 74 -0.76 -11.00 1.18
C THR A 74 0.57 -11.37 0.57
N SER A 75 0.59 -11.61 -0.75
CA SER A 75 1.76 -12.11 -1.48
C SER A 75 2.21 -11.21 -2.62
N HIS A 76 1.28 -10.45 -3.22
CA HIS A 76 1.55 -9.62 -4.39
C HIS A 76 0.97 -8.22 -4.25
N ALA A 77 1.50 -7.31 -5.06
CA ALA A 77 0.96 -5.99 -5.32
C ALA A 77 0.64 -5.85 -6.82
N ILE A 78 -0.56 -5.37 -7.11
CA ILE A 78 -1.01 -5.05 -8.47
C ILE A 78 -1.11 -3.53 -8.62
N ILE A 79 -0.64 -3.01 -9.74
CA ILE A 79 -0.75 -1.61 -10.13
C ILE A 79 -1.66 -1.53 -11.35
N THR A 80 -2.60 -0.57 -11.33
CA THR A 80 -3.56 -0.35 -12.41
C THR A 80 -3.55 1.10 -12.87
N ASP A 81 -4.07 1.34 -14.08
CA ASP A 81 -4.22 2.68 -14.66
C ASP A 81 -5.25 3.54 -13.89
N SER A 82 -6.25 2.89 -13.33
CA SER A 82 -7.36 3.48 -12.61
C SER A 82 -7.82 2.53 -11.49
N THR A 83 -8.37 3.10 -10.42
CA THR A 83 -8.85 2.31 -9.28
C THR A 83 -10.11 2.89 -8.68
N ILE A 84 -11.04 1.99 -8.34
CA ILE A 84 -12.22 2.31 -7.53
C ILE A 84 -11.99 2.07 -6.04
N PHE A 85 -10.90 1.42 -5.65
CA PHE A 85 -10.53 1.20 -4.25
C PHE A 85 -10.09 2.52 -3.61
N HIS A 86 -10.73 2.90 -2.50
CA HIS A 86 -10.30 3.99 -1.66
C HIS A 86 -8.94 3.65 -1.04
N VAL A 87 -7.95 4.48 -1.32
CA VAL A 87 -6.61 4.35 -0.77
C VAL A 87 -6.60 4.80 0.69
N GLN A 88 -5.90 4.09 1.57
CA GLN A 88 -5.84 4.50 2.98
C GLN A 88 -5.24 5.90 3.13
N GLY A 89 -5.90 6.75 3.92
CA GLY A 89 -5.48 8.12 4.21
C GLY A 89 -6.50 8.87 5.06
N GLY A 90 -6.08 9.96 5.73
CA GLY A 90 -6.99 10.84 6.47
C GLY A 90 -7.76 10.17 7.61
N GLY A 91 -7.21 9.10 8.20
CA GLY A 91 -7.87 8.29 9.22
C GLY A 91 -8.90 7.27 8.69
N GLN A 92 -9.18 7.27 7.38
CA GLN A 92 -10.05 6.28 6.77
C GLN A 92 -9.24 5.04 6.33
N PRO A 93 -9.65 3.81 6.73
CA PRO A 93 -9.06 2.58 6.24
C PRO A 93 -9.21 2.44 4.71
N SER A 94 -8.32 1.69 4.07
CA SER A 94 -8.51 1.35 2.66
C SER A 94 -9.67 0.39 2.48
N ASP A 95 -10.18 0.34 1.26
CA ASP A 95 -11.11 -0.72 0.88
C ASP A 95 -10.43 -2.08 0.72
N THR A 96 -11.27 -3.10 0.76
CA THR A 96 -10.99 -4.48 0.38
C THR A 96 -11.97 -4.92 -0.70
N GLY A 97 -11.64 -5.97 -1.44
CA GLY A 97 -12.52 -6.50 -2.47
C GLY A 97 -11.79 -7.45 -3.40
N THR A 98 -12.18 -7.48 -4.67
CA THR A 98 -11.62 -8.39 -5.66
C THR A 98 -11.28 -7.69 -6.97
N MET A 99 -10.30 -8.23 -7.67
CA MET A 99 -10.03 -7.97 -9.08
C MET A 99 -10.20 -9.29 -9.83
N THR A 100 -10.98 -9.32 -10.90
CA THR A 100 -11.23 -10.54 -11.68
C THR A 100 -10.84 -10.34 -13.14
N HIS A 101 -10.30 -11.41 -13.73
CA HIS A 101 -9.99 -11.51 -15.15
C HIS A 101 -10.23 -12.96 -15.57
N ALA A 102 -11.14 -13.19 -16.51
CA ALA A 102 -11.55 -14.54 -16.93
C ALA A 102 -11.83 -15.46 -15.72
N ASP A 103 -11.11 -16.57 -15.56
CA ASP A 103 -11.32 -17.53 -14.46
C ASP A 103 -10.39 -17.26 -13.25
N SER A 104 -9.56 -16.22 -13.35
CA SER A 104 -8.63 -15.80 -12.32
C SER A 104 -9.20 -14.69 -11.44
N SER A 105 -8.92 -14.75 -10.13
CA SER A 105 -9.34 -13.74 -9.16
C SER A 105 -8.19 -13.37 -8.22
N PHE A 106 -8.13 -12.09 -7.86
CA PHE A 106 -7.20 -11.52 -6.92
C PHE A 106 -7.95 -10.83 -5.78
N GLU A 107 -7.74 -11.30 -4.56
CA GLU A 107 -8.32 -10.73 -3.33
C GLU A 107 -7.50 -9.52 -2.89
N VAL A 108 -8.09 -8.33 -2.97
CA VAL A 108 -7.46 -7.08 -2.53
C VAL A 108 -7.70 -6.89 -1.04
N HIS A 109 -6.62 -6.88 -0.26
CA HIS A 109 -6.63 -6.68 1.19
C HIS A 109 -6.31 -5.25 1.61
N ALA A 110 -5.57 -4.51 0.79
CA ALA A 110 -5.25 -3.12 1.06
C ALA A 110 -4.88 -2.35 -0.21
N ALA A 111 -5.28 -1.08 -0.27
CA ALA A 111 -4.81 -0.11 -1.26
C ALA A 111 -3.97 0.98 -0.57
N ARG A 112 -2.76 1.26 -1.09
CA ARG A 112 -1.82 2.23 -0.51
C ARG A 112 -1.14 3.08 -1.58
N HIS A 113 -0.77 4.30 -1.21
CA HIS A 113 0.25 5.04 -1.93
C HIS A 113 1.64 4.49 -1.58
N PRO A 114 2.55 4.34 -2.55
CA PRO A 114 3.94 3.98 -2.31
C PRO A 114 4.66 5.12 -1.59
N GLY A 115 5.83 4.82 -1.03
CA GLY A 115 6.72 5.83 -0.44
C GLY A 115 7.23 6.83 -1.48
N GLU A 116 7.37 6.40 -2.74
CA GLU A 116 7.72 7.26 -3.87
C GLU A 116 6.86 6.93 -5.10
N GLY A 117 6.43 7.96 -5.84
CA GLY A 117 5.62 7.82 -7.05
C GLY A 117 4.13 8.04 -6.84
N ASN A 118 3.37 7.92 -7.93
CA ASN A 118 1.95 8.30 -7.99
C ASN A 118 1.03 7.13 -8.38
N GLN A 119 1.55 5.91 -8.33
CA GLN A 119 0.80 4.70 -8.67
C GLN A 119 0.23 4.08 -7.41
N VAL A 120 -1.01 3.58 -7.44
CA VAL A 120 -1.60 2.90 -6.29
C VAL A 120 -1.16 1.45 -6.25
N LEU A 121 -0.68 1.00 -5.09
CA LEU A 121 -0.35 -0.39 -4.81
C LEU A 121 -1.58 -1.11 -4.23
N HIS A 122 -2.07 -2.12 -4.94
CA HIS A 122 -3.15 -3.00 -4.48
C HIS A 122 -2.54 -4.30 -3.95
N PHE A 123 -2.47 -4.41 -2.64
CA PHE A 123 -1.91 -5.55 -1.96
C PHE A 123 -2.94 -6.64 -1.74
N GLY A 124 -2.56 -7.88 -2.03
CA GLY A 124 -3.47 -9.01 -1.96
C GLY A 124 -2.84 -10.35 -2.28
N ARG A 125 -3.69 -11.31 -2.61
CA ARG A 125 -3.28 -12.64 -3.08
C ARG A 125 -4.18 -13.11 -4.22
N PHE A 126 -3.65 -13.97 -5.07
CA PHE A 126 -4.47 -14.70 -6.03
C PHE A 126 -5.29 -15.78 -5.32
N ALA A 127 -6.56 -15.88 -5.66
CA ALA A 127 -7.42 -16.97 -5.18
C ALA A 127 -6.95 -18.30 -5.80
N PRO A 128 -7.01 -19.41 -5.06
CA PRO A 128 -6.69 -20.72 -5.62
C PRO A 128 -7.68 -21.09 -6.73
N VAL A 129 -7.18 -21.44 -7.91
CA VAL A 129 -8.00 -21.95 -9.02
C VAL A 129 -8.46 -23.36 -8.68
N ALA A 130 -9.78 -23.61 -8.71
CA ALA A 130 -10.33 -24.94 -8.45
C ALA A 130 -9.86 -25.92 -9.53
N GLY A 131 -9.02 -26.90 -9.15
CA GLY A 131 -8.60 -28.01 -10.02
C GLY A 131 -7.19 -27.94 -10.60
N GLY A 132 -6.39 -26.91 -10.29
CA GLY A 132 -4.98 -26.84 -10.71
C GLY A 132 -4.03 -27.34 -9.63
N GLU A 133 -3.50 -28.56 -9.78
CA GLU A 133 -2.33 -29.01 -9.01
C GLU A 133 -1.09 -28.24 -9.49
N GLY A 134 -0.70 -27.22 -8.72
CA GLY A 134 0.56 -26.50 -8.91
C GLY A 134 0.42 -25.16 -9.60
N GLY A 135 0.69 -24.09 -8.85
CA GLY A 135 1.03 -22.75 -9.36
C GLY A 135 0.18 -22.28 -10.54
N GLY A 136 -1.12 -22.10 -10.31
CA GLY A 136 -2.07 -21.67 -11.35
C GLY A 136 -1.51 -20.50 -12.14
N ALA A 137 -1.41 -20.67 -13.46
CA ALA A 137 -1.09 -19.59 -14.38
C ALA A 137 -2.10 -18.48 -14.16
N THR A 138 -1.65 -17.39 -13.55
CA THR A 138 -2.48 -16.21 -13.36
C THR A 138 -2.67 -15.59 -14.73
N GLU A 139 -3.89 -15.59 -15.26
CA GLU A 139 -4.23 -14.92 -16.53
C GLU A 139 -4.06 -13.39 -16.45
N PHE A 140 -3.68 -12.90 -15.28
CA PHE A 140 -3.31 -11.52 -15.03
C PHE A 140 -1.94 -11.25 -15.64
N GLU A 141 -1.92 -10.52 -16.74
CA GLU A 141 -0.71 -9.95 -17.34
C GLU A 141 -0.81 -8.43 -17.44
N ALA A 142 0.34 -7.74 -17.50
CA ALA A 142 0.36 -6.31 -17.78
C ALA A 142 -0.32 -6.03 -19.13
N GLY A 143 -1.23 -5.05 -19.15
CA GLY A 143 -2.08 -4.72 -20.28
C GLY A 143 -3.47 -5.36 -20.25
N SER A 144 -3.70 -6.38 -19.41
CA SER A 144 -4.98 -7.07 -19.29
C SER A 144 -6.05 -6.16 -18.66
N GLU A 145 -7.28 -6.26 -19.16
CA GLU A 145 -8.44 -5.55 -18.62
C GLU A 145 -9.10 -6.36 -17.51
N ILE A 146 -9.29 -5.77 -16.34
CA ILE A 146 -9.82 -6.43 -15.15
C ILE A 146 -11.05 -5.71 -14.61
N GLN A 147 -11.93 -6.49 -13.98
CA GLN A 147 -13.06 -5.96 -13.24
C GLN A 147 -12.69 -5.84 -11.76
N GLN A 148 -12.71 -4.62 -11.25
CA GLN A 148 -12.56 -4.33 -9.83
C GLN A 148 -13.93 -4.35 -9.16
N HIS A 149 -14.04 -4.96 -7.98
CA HIS A 149 -15.22 -4.92 -7.12
C HIS A 149 -14.81 -4.61 -5.69
N VAL A 150 -15.49 -3.66 -5.06
CA VAL A 150 -15.27 -3.27 -3.66
C VAL A 150 -16.31 -3.93 -2.76
N ASP A 151 -15.87 -4.34 -1.57
CA ASP A 151 -16.76 -4.77 -0.49
C ASP A 151 -17.67 -3.61 -0.04
N ALA A 152 -18.93 -3.66 -0.49
CA ALA A 152 -19.90 -2.60 -0.32
C ALA A 152 -20.20 -2.29 1.15
N GLU A 153 -20.29 -3.33 1.98
CA GLU A 153 -20.61 -3.20 3.40
C GLU A 153 -19.48 -2.47 4.13
N LYS A 154 -18.23 -2.89 3.88
CA LYS A 154 -17.06 -2.22 4.47
C LYS A 154 -16.89 -0.80 3.97
N ARG A 155 -17.06 -0.54 2.67
CA ARG A 155 -17.02 0.82 2.10
C ARG A 155 -18.03 1.73 2.81
N ASN A 156 -19.28 1.27 2.94
CA ASN A 156 -20.33 2.05 3.61
C ASN A 156 -19.99 2.31 5.08
N LEU A 157 -19.54 1.28 5.80
CA LEU A 157 -19.13 1.39 7.19
C LEU A 157 -17.98 2.41 7.36
N HIS A 158 -16.91 2.29 6.58
CA HIS A 158 -15.77 3.19 6.65
C HIS A 158 -16.14 4.63 6.30
N SER A 159 -17.00 4.84 5.28
CA SER A 159 -17.50 6.17 4.94
C SER A 159 -18.28 6.79 6.10
N ARG A 160 -19.18 6.03 6.74
CA ARG A 160 -19.97 6.50 7.89
C ARG A 160 -19.08 6.84 9.09
N LEU A 161 -18.09 5.99 9.38
CA LEU A 161 -17.15 6.22 10.47
C LEU A 161 -16.29 7.46 10.23
N HIS A 162 -15.84 7.68 8.99
CA HIS A 162 -15.08 8.87 8.63
C HIS A 162 -15.91 10.15 8.82
N THR A 163 -17.15 10.17 8.32
CA THR A 163 -18.06 11.30 8.54
C THR A 163 -18.38 11.52 10.02
N ALA A 164 -18.61 10.45 10.79
CA ALA A 164 -18.83 10.54 12.22
C ALA A 164 -17.62 11.14 12.96
N GLY A 165 -16.40 10.78 12.55
CA GLY A 165 -15.17 11.37 13.07
C GLY A 165 -15.10 12.88 12.85
N HIS A 166 -15.48 13.37 11.66
CA HIS A 166 -15.56 14.81 11.38
C HIS A 166 -16.61 15.51 12.25
N ILE A 167 -17.82 14.93 12.36
CA ILE A 167 -18.90 15.50 13.17
C ILE A 167 -18.47 15.60 14.64
N LEU A 168 -17.84 14.55 15.17
CA LEU A 168 -17.32 14.54 16.54
C LEU A 168 -16.24 15.60 16.72
N GLY A 169 -15.29 15.72 15.78
CA GLY A 169 -14.25 16.73 15.81
C GLY A 169 -14.80 18.16 15.81
N LEU A 170 -15.82 18.43 14.99
CA LEU A 170 -16.52 19.71 14.95
C LEU A 170 -17.25 20.01 16.26
N ALA A 171 -17.95 19.03 16.83
CA ALA A 171 -18.67 19.17 18.09
C ALA A 171 -17.70 19.46 19.26
N ILE A 172 -16.59 18.72 19.35
CA ILE A 172 -15.55 18.98 20.35
C ILE A 172 -14.99 20.39 20.17
N ASN A 173 -14.68 20.81 18.94
CA ASN A 173 -14.15 22.14 18.68
C ASN A 173 -15.13 23.25 19.11
N ALA A 174 -16.43 23.08 18.84
CA ALA A 174 -17.47 24.01 19.26
C ALA A 174 -17.55 24.13 20.79
N LEU A 175 -17.58 23.00 21.50
CA LEU A 175 -17.63 22.97 22.96
C LEU A 175 -16.38 23.58 23.62
N CYS A 176 -15.20 23.42 23.01
CA CYS A 176 -13.98 24.10 23.47
C CYS A 176 -14.06 25.62 23.29
N ARG A 177 -14.62 26.10 22.18
CA ARG A 177 -14.78 27.55 21.92
C ARG A 177 -15.78 28.20 22.87
N GLU A 178 -16.82 27.46 23.24
CA GLU A 178 -17.83 27.90 24.22
C GLU A 178 -17.34 27.81 25.67
N GLY A 179 -16.14 27.25 25.91
CA GLY A 179 -15.56 27.09 27.24
C GLY A 179 -16.20 25.98 28.08
N VAL A 180 -17.05 25.14 27.48
CA VAL A 180 -17.65 23.97 28.15
C VAL A 180 -16.60 22.87 28.35
N LEU A 181 -15.73 22.67 27.35
CA LEU A 181 -14.58 21.78 27.41
C LEU A 181 -13.27 22.59 27.48
N PRO A 182 -12.21 22.04 28.10
CA PRO A 182 -10.90 22.68 28.11
C PRO A 182 -10.34 22.81 26.68
N ALA A 183 -9.40 23.73 26.48
CA ALA A 183 -8.74 23.91 25.20
C ALA A 183 -8.02 22.63 24.76
N LEU A 184 -8.15 22.29 23.47
CA LEU A 184 -7.46 21.16 22.88
C LEU A 184 -5.94 21.35 22.98
N THR A 185 -5.28 20.40 23.62
CA THR A 185 -3.81 20.34 23.68
C THR A 185 -3.38 19.13 22.88
N GLU A 186 -2.61 19.33 21.81
CA GLU A 186 -2.04 18.20 21.09
C GLU A 186 -1.04 17.46 21.99
N SER A 187 -1.19 16.15 22.08
CA SER A 187 -0.23 15.31 22.77
C SER A 187 1.02 15.18 21.89
N LYS A 188 2.18 15.53 22.45
CA LYS A 188 3.48 15.37 21.78
C LYS A 188 3.91 13.91 21.72
#